data_AF-A0A7R9DWB6-F1
#
_entry.id   AF-A0A7R9DWB6-F1
#
_cell.length_a   1.000
_cell.length_b   1.000
_cell.length_c   1.000
_cell.angle_alpha   90.00
_cell.angle_beta   90.00
_cell.angle_gamma   90.00
#
_symmetry.space_group_name_H-M   'P 1'
#
loop_
_entity.id
_entity.type
_entity.pdbx_description
1 polymer ?
#
loop_
_entity_poly.entity_id
_entity_poly.type
_entity_poly.pdbx_seq_one_letter_code
_entity_poly.pdbx_strand_id
1 'polypeptide(L)'
;MELESHFLSEAGGQIEAGKSHLPVMFKQVIQDLNVHKMCTLTEGTTTTHLKLTRLVQDPEPVLDHQVPVFLEDQGSFQAEQWDLTTNQVLTATH
;
A
#
# COMPACT_ATOMS: atom_id res chain seq x y z
N MET A 1 -12.20 -16.07 2.41
CA MET A 1 -11.50 -17.15 3.14
C MET A 1 -12.46 -17.95 4.02
N GLU A 2 -12.94 -17.49 5.18
CA GLU A 2 -13.78 -18.37 6.03
C GLU A 2 -15.12 -18.75 5.38
N LEU A 3 -15.88 -17.76 4.88
CA LEU A 3 -17.17 -18.02 4.23
C LEU A 3 -17.03 -18.73 2.86
N GLU A 4 -15.85 -18.64 2.25
CA GLU A 4 -15.60 -19.15 0.89
C GLU A 4 -14.98 -20.55 0.90
N SER A 5 -14.13 -20.85 1.89
CA SER A 5 -13.33 -22.07 1.95
C SER A 5 -13.32 -22.73 3.33
N HIS A 6 -14.09 -22.25 4.30
CA HIS A 6 -14.10 -22.76 5.68
C HIS A 6 -12.70 -22.88 6.29
N PHE A 7 -11.82 -21.93 5.94
CA PHE A 7 -10.38 -21.95 6.20
C PHE A 7 -10.00 -22.31 7.64
N LEU A 8 -10.80 -21.91 8.64
CA LEU A 8 -10.56 -22.23 10.05
C LEU A 8 -11.45 -23.35 10.60
N SER A 9 -12.57 -23.66 9.91
CA SER A 9 -13.67 -24.50 10.41
C SER A 9 -13.75 -25.89 9.80
N GLU A 10 -13.05 -26.18 8.69
CA GLU A 10 -13.17 -27.46 7.97
C GLU A 10 -12.72 -28.66 8.84
N ALA A 11 -13.68 -29.36 9.45
CA ALA A 11 -13.46 -30.32 10.54
C ALA A 11 -13.03 -31.74 10.12
N GLY A 12 -12.56 -31.95 8.88
CA GLY A 12 -12.21 -33.27 8.35
C GLY A 12 -10.78 -33.33 7.82
N GLY A 13 -9.82 -33.77 8.64
CA GLY A 13 -8.42 -34.05 8.23
C GLY A 13 -7.55 -32.82 7.85
N GLN A 14 -8.15 -31.72 7.36
CA GLN A 14 -7.48 -30.49 6.92
C GLN A 14 -7.47 -29.36 7.98
N ILE A 15 -8.10 -29.54 9.16
CA ILE A 15 -8.10 -28.55 10.28
C ILE A 15 -6.68 -28.10 10.65
N GLU A 16 -5.75 -29.06 10.71
CA GLU A 16 -4.36 -28.80 11.05
C GLU A 16 -3.67 -27.98 9.96
N ALA A 17 -4.05 -28.13 8.68
CA ALA A 17 -3.39 -27.45 7.56
C ALA A 17 -3.65 -25.94 7.58
N GLY A 18 -4.91 -25.50 7.68
CA GLY A 18 -5.23 -24.06 7.72
C GLY A 18 -4.69 -23.38 8.98
N LYS A 19 -4.82 -24.02 10.15
CA LYS A 19 -4.32 -23.49 11.42
C LYS A 19 -2.79 -23.50 11.52
N SER A 20 -2.11 -24.50 10.96
CA SER A 20 -0.64 -24.53 10.87
C SER A 20 -0.08 -23.57 9.83
N HIS A 21 -0.87 -23.18 8.83
CA HIS A 21 -0.45 -22.21 7.82
C HIS A 21 -0.50 -20.76 8.33
N LEU A 22 -1.42 -20.42 9.23
CA LEU A 22 -1.55 -19.09 9.82
C LEU A 22 -0.24 -18.51 10.40
N PRO A 23 0.54 -19.25 11.23
CA PRO A 23 1.84 -18.77 11.71
C PRO A 23 2.81 -18.38 10.59
N VAL A 24 2.81 -19.12 9.47
CA VAL A 24 3.65 -18.83 8.31
C VAL A 24 3.18 -17.55 7.63
N MET A 25 1.87 -17.41 7.40
CA MET A 25 1.28 -16.19 6.83
C MET A 25 1.59 -14.96 7.70
N PHE A 26 1.39 -15.04 9.01
CA PHE A 26 1.67 -13.92 9.90
C PHE A 26 3.17 -13.60 10.01
N LYS A 27 4.03 -14.61 9.97
CA LYS A 27 5.48 -14.39 9.89
C LYS A 27 5.85 -13.62 8.62
N GLN A 28 5.28 -13.99 7.48
CA GLN A 28 5.47 -13.26 6.23
C GLN A 28 4.98 -11.82 6.37
N VAL A 29 3.76 -11.59 6.88
CA VAL A 29 3.21 -10.24 7.08
C VAL A 29 4.15 -9.38 7.93
N ILE A 30 4.62 -9.90 9.06
CA ILE A 30 5.52 -9.17 9.95
C ILE A 30 6.83 -8.84 9.23
N GLN A 31 7.40 -9.77 8.48
CA GLN A 31 8.65 -9.54 7.74
C GLN A 31 8.45 -8.51 6.62
N ASP A 32 7.46 -8.72 5.76
CA ASP A 32 7.20 -7.91 4.58
C ASP A 32 6.77 -6.48 4.94
N LEU A 33 5.90 -6.31 5.94
CA LEU A 33 5.53 -4.97 6.40
C LEU A 33 6.70 -4.23 7.04
N ASN A 34 7.61 -4.91 7.73
CA ASN A 34 8.75 -4.25 8.33
C ASN A 34 9.81 -3.86 7.29
N VAL A 35 10.09 -4.72 6.30
CA VAL A 35 11.12 -4.49 5.28
C VAL A 35 10.60 -3.66 4.11
N HIS A 36 9.49 -4.07 3.51
CA HIS A 36 8.98 -3.54 2.24
C HIS A 36 7.83 -2.54 2.42
N LYS A 37 7.26 -2.42 3.62
CA LYS A 37 6.07 -1.58 3.90
C LYS A 37 4.83 -2.01 3.11
N MET A 38 4.84 -3.19 2.52
CA MET A 38 3.71 -3.81 1.84
C MET A 38 3.86 -5.32 1.89
N CYS A 39 2.75 -6.04 1.82
CA CYS A 39 2.70 -7.50 1.82
C CYS A 39 1.58 -7.96 0.88
N THR A 40 1.84 -9.00 0.08
CA THR A 40 0.83 -9.68 -0.73
C THR A 40 0.74 -11.12 -0.26
N LEU A 41 -0.42 -11.51 0.26
CA LEU A 41 -0.72 -12.88 0.66
C LEU A 41 -1.64 -13.52 -0.36
N THR A 42 -1.35 -14.74 -0.77
CA THR A 42 -2.21 -15.52 -1.67
C THR A 42 -2.52 -16.84 -0.99
N GLU A 43 -3.81 -17.12 -0.78
CA GLU A 43 -4.30 -18.37 -0.24
C GLU A 43 -5.47 -18.87 -1.10
N GLY A 44 -5.30 -20.03 -1.73
CA GLY A 44 -6.25 -20.55 -2.71
C GLY A 44 -6.48 -19.56 -3.85
N THR A 45 -7.72 -19.09 -3.99
CA THR A 45 -8.13 -18.09 -4.99
C THR A 45 -8.17 -16.67 -4.46
N THR A 46 -7.94 -16.47 -3.16
CA THR A 46 -7.97 -15.14 -2.53
C THR A 46 -6.57 -14.55 -2.47
N THR A 47 -6.42 -13.31 -2.95
CA THR A 47 -5.19 -12.52 -2.75
C THR A 47 -5.50 -11.29 -1.90
N THR A 48 -4.76 -11.10 -0.82
CA THR A 48 -4.87 -9.95 0.09
C THR A 48 -3.65 -9.05 -0.05
N HIS A 49 -3.87 -7.78 -0.35
CA HIS A 49 -2.82 -6.77 -0.44
C HIS A 49 -2.85 -5.85 0.78
N LEU A 50 -1.72 -5.77 1.48
CA LEU A 50 -1.51 -4.88 2.62
C LEU A 50 -0.47 -3.82 2.23
N LYS A 51 -0.74 -2.55 2.50
CA LYS A 51 0.21 -1.45 2.28
C LYS A 51 0.22 -0.54 3.50
N LEU A 52 1.40 -0.26 4.03
CA LEU A 52 1.58 0.71 5.10
C LEU A 52 1.54 2.12 4.49
N THR A 53 0.47 2.85 4.80
CA THR A 53 0.31 4.24 4.39
C THR A 53 0.75 5.16 5.52
N ARG A 54 1.52 6.20 5.19
CA ARG A 54 1.86 7.25 6.17
C ARG A 54 0.62 8.11 6.40
N LEU A 55 0.26 8.29 7.66
CA LEU A 55 -0.75 9.29 8.03
C LEU A 55 -0.06 10.65 8.04
N VAL A 56 -0.42 11.48 7.06
CA VAL A 56 0.02 12.88 6.98
C VAL A 56 -1.10 13.74 7.56
N GLN A 57 -0.74 14.76 8.34
CA GLN A 57 -1.70 15.74 8.83
C GLN A 57 -2.24 16.56 7.66
N ASP A 58 -3.44 17.14 7.82
CA ASP A 58 -3.98 18.03 6.81
C ASP A 58 -3.01 19.21 6.56
N PRO A 59 -2.72 19.54 5.29
CA PRO A 59 -1.83 20.64 4.98
C PRO A 59 -2.47 21.98 5.35
N GLU A 60 -1.63 22.95 5.70
CA GLU A 60 -2.07 24.33 5.90
C GLU A 60 -2.65 24.92 4.59
N PRO A 61 -3.66 25.83 4.67
CA PRO A 61 -4.19 26.49 3.49
C PRO A 61 -3.12 27.28 2.73
N VAL A 62 -3.15 27.18 1.39
CA VAL A 62 -2.29 27.97 0.51
C VAL A 62 -2.94 29.32 0.23
N LEU A 63 -2.19 30.42 0.41
CA LEU A 63 -2.64 31.79 0.18
C LEU A 63 -2.13 32.33 -1.15
N ASP A 64 -2.88 33.21 -1.79
CA ASP A 64 -2.58 33.74 -3.14
C ASP A 64 -1.21 34.43 -3.28
N HIS A 65 -0.65 34.92 -2.17
CA HIS A 65 0.66 35.60 -2.15
C HIS A 65 1.84 34.66 -1.84
N GLN A 66 1.57 33.38 -1.58
CA GLN A 66 2.62 32.39 -1.36
C GLN A 66 3.19 31.91 -2.70
N VAL A 67 4.52 31.73 -2.73
CA VAL A 67 5.23 31.26 -3.92
C VAL A 67 5.72 29.83 -3.65
N PRO A 68 5.35 28.83 -4.47
CA PRO A 68 5.83 27.47 -4.28
C PRO A 68 7.32 27.37 -4.60
N VAL A 69 8.03 26.55 -3.83
CA VAL A 69 9.45 26.25 -4.04
C VAL A 69 9.63 24.74 -4.02
N PHE A 70 10.37 24.21 -4.99
CA PHE A 70 10.72 22.80 -5.03
C PHE A 70 11.74 22.47 -3.94
N LEU A 71 11.40 21.52 -3.07
CA LEU A 71 12.31 21.00 -2.06
C LEU A 71 13.19 19.84 -2.58
N GLU A 72 12.71 19.17 -3.62
CA GLU A 72 13.38 18.07 -4.31
C GLU A 72 13.67 18.47 -5.76
N ASP A 73 14.64 17.80 -6.40
CA ASP A 73 15.01 18.09 -7.78
C ASP A 73 13.85 17.82 -8.76
N GLN A 74 13.64 18.72 -9.73
CA GLN A 74 12.55 18.57 -10.70
C GLN A 74 12.73 17.34 -11.61
N GLY A 75 13.98 16.92 -11.88
CA GLY A 75 14.28 15.72 -12.65
C GLY A 75 13.86 14.42 -11.97
N SER A 76 13.49 14.46 -10.68
CA SER A 76 12.95 13.31 -9.97
C SER A 76 11.47 13.02 -10.28
N PHE A 77 10.74 13.97 -10.88
CA PHE A 77 9.33 13.80 -11.19
C PHE A 77 9.11 13.13 -12.55
N GLN A 78 8.24 12.12 -12.60
CA GLN A 78 7.82 11.46 -13.83
C GLN A 78 6.49 12.06 -14.31
N ALA A 79 6.51 12.85 -15.39
CA ALA A 79 5.35 13.60 -15.87
C ALA A 79 4.12 12.71 -16.13
N GLU A 80 4.32 11.48 -16.59
CA GLU A 80 3.25 10.54 -16.92
C GLU A 80 2.49 10.02 -15.69
N GLN A 81 3.06 10.19 -14.48
CA GLN A 81 2.43 9.78 -13.22
C GLN A 81 1.56 10.89 -12.61
N TRP A 82 1.67 12.11 -13.11
CA TRP A 82 0.93 13.27 -12.60
C TRP A 82 -0.34 13.54 -13.40
N ASP A 83 -1.34 14.11 -12.74
CA ASP A 83 -2.54 14.59 -13.41
C ASP A 83 -2.24 15.79 -14.35
N LEU A 84 -3.19 16.10 -15.24
CA LEU A 84 -3.01 17.11 -16.27
C LEU A 84 -2.79 18.53 -15.71
N THR A 85 -3.39 18.85 -14.56
CA THR A 85 -3.25 20.18 -13.97
C THR A 85 -1.92 20.35 -13.26
N THR A 86 -1.47 19.32 -12.54
CA THR A 86 -0.14 19.31 -11.93
C THR A 86 0.95 19.44 -13.01
N ASN A 87 0.85 18.70 -14.11
CA ASN A 87 1.81 18.81 -15.22
C ASN A 87 1.87 20.21 -15.85
N GLN A 88 0.72 20.87 -16.04
CA GLN A 88 0.67 22.23 -16.58
C GLN A 88 1.35 23.24 -15.64
N VAL A 89 1.14 23.11 -14.33
CA VAL A 89 1.77 23.97 -13.32
C VAL A 89 3.27 23.72 -13.24
N LEU A 90 3.71 22.46 -13.15
CA LEU A 90 5.13 22.09 -13.10
C LEU A 90 5.90 22.64 -14.31
N THR A 91 5.31 22.54 -15.51
CA THR A 91 5.91 23.07 -16.75
C THR A 91 5.95 24.60 -16.77
N ALA A 92 4.98 25.28 -16.16
CA ALA A 92 4.93 26.73 -16.10
C ALA A 92 5.88 27.34 -15.04
N THR A 93 6.43 26.52 -14.14
CA THR A 93 7.39 26.94 -13.10
C THR A 93 8.86 26.87 -13.53
N HIS A 94 9.14 26.85 -14.84
CA HIS A 94 10.48 27.00 -15.44
C HIS A 94 10.82 28.46 -15.74
#